data_AF-K9Q705-F1
#
_entry.id   AF-K9Q705-F1
#
_cell.length_a   1.000
_cell.length_b   1.000
_cell.length_c   1.000
_cell.angle_alpha   90.00
_cell.angle_beta   90.00
_cell.angle_gamma   90.00
#
_symmetry.space_group_name_H-M   'P 1'
#
loop_
_entity.id
_entity.type
_entity.pdbx_description
1 polymer ?
#
loop_
_entity_poly.entity_id
_entity_poly.type
_entity_poly.pdbx_seq_one_letter_code
_entity_poly.pdbx_strand_id
1 'polypeptide(L)' 'MSISFTPEVKKLLLKAGCYFIRQGKGDHEIWYSPITNINFVVDSKIKSRHTANGVLKQGCLNKYF' A
#
# COMPACT_ATOMS: atom_id res chain seq x y z
N MET A 1 18.28 -10.85 5.97
CA MET A 1 17.63 -9.65 5.38
C MET A 1 16.13 -9.92 5.35
N SER A 2 15.33 -9.25 6.18
CA SER A 2 13.87 -9.51 6.20
C SER A 2 13.25 -8.96 4.93
N ILE A 3 12.86 -9.84 4.00
CA ILE A 3 12.15 -9.47 2.78
C ILE A 3 10.83 -8.81 3.20
N SER A 4 10.59 -7.60 2.70
CA SER A 4 9.34 -6.87 2.91
C SER A 4 8.52 -6.87 1.63
N PHE A 5 7.19 -6.97 1.77
CA PHE A 5 6.25 -6.87 0.66
C PHE A 5 6.03 -5.42 0.20
N THR A 6 6.47 -4.43 0.98
CA THR A 6 6.20 -3.01 0.73
C THR A 6 6.64 -2.54 -0.66
N PRO A 7 7.85 -2.85 -1.19
CA PRO A 7 8.25 -2.39 -2.52
C PRO A 7 7.31 -2.89 -3.63
N GLU A 8 6.86 -4.12 -3.54
CA GLU A 8 5.97 -4.72 -4.54
C GLU A 8 4.53 -4.20 -4.41
N VAL A 9 4.03 -4.03 -3.18
CA VAL A 9 2.75 -3.37 -2.90
C VAL A 9 2.73 -1.96 -3.51
N LYS A 10 3.76 -1.14 -3.25
CA LYS A 10 3.87 0.22 -3.82
C LYS A 10 3.86 0.20 -5.35
N LYS A 11 4.59 -0.75 -5.97
CA LYS A 11 4.61 -0.91 -7.43
C LYS A 11 3.22 -1.21 -7.99
N LEU A 12 2.45 -2.08 -7.34
CA LEU A 12 1.09 -2.41 -7.75
C LEU A 12 0.12 -1.24 -7.55
N LEU A 13 0.23 -0.51 -6.43
CA LEU A 13 -0.57 0.68 -6.16
C LEU A 13 -0.33 1.78 -7.22
N LEU A 14 0.93 2.05 -7.57
CA LEU A 14 1.26 3.00 -8.63
C LEU A 14 0.70 2.58 -9.99
N LYS A 15 0.78 1.28 -10.33
CA LYS A 15 0.16 0.74 -11.55
C LYS A 15 -1.36 0.88 -11.57
N ALA A 16 -2.00 0.82 -10.40
CA ALA A 16 -3.42 1.07 -10.24
C ALA A 16 -3.79 2.57 -10.22
N GLY A 17 -2.81 3.47 -10.39
CA GLY A 17 -3.04 4.91 -10.35
C GLY A 17 -3.19 5.50 -8.94
N CYS A 18 -2.97 4.70 -7.88
CA CYS A 18 -2.85 5.23 -6.54
C CYS A 18 -1.52 5.99 -6.39
N TYR A 19 -1.49 7.01 -5.56
CA TYR A 19 -0.29 7.83 -5.37
C TYR A 19 -0.07 8.20 -3.92
N PHE A 20 1.22 8.39 -3.60
CA PHE A 20 1.66 8.87 -2.29
C PHE A 20 1.25 10.34 -2.10
N ILE A 21 0.69 10.65 -0.93
CA ILE A 21 0.30 12.00 -0.55
C ILE A 21 1.35 12.61 0.37
N ARG A 22 1.64 11.95 1.49
CA ARG A 22 2.55 12.47 2.52
C ARG A 22 2.98 11.37 3.50
N GLN A 23 4.02 11.66 4.26
CA GLN A 23 4.38 10.84 5.41
C GLN A 23 3.34 11.00 6.53
N GLY A 24 3.00 9.88 7.15
CA GLY A 24 2.19 9.77 8.36
C GLY A 24 3.07 9.85 9.61
N LYS A 25 2.59 9.26 10.72
CA LYS A 25 3.38 9.18 11.95
C LYS A 25 4.34 8.00 11.89
N GLY A 26 5.62 8.27 12.17
CA GLY A 26 6.67 7.25 12.14
C GLY A 26 7.03 6.89 10.70
N ASP A 27 7.01 5.59 10.39
CA ASP A 27 7.37 5.02 9.09
C ASP A 27 6.14 4.65 8.24
N HIS A 28 4.99 5.23 8.56
CA HIS A 28 3.76 5.04 7.80
C HIS A 28 3.64 6.09 6.70
N GLU A 29 3.24 5.67 5.51
CA GLU A 29 2.93 6.56 4.38
C GLU A 29 1.42 6.67 4.19
N ILE A 30 0.93 7.86 3.85
CA ILE A 30 -0.45 8.06 3.43
C ILE A 30 -0.51 8.09 1.91
N TRP A 31 -1.35 7.20 1.37
CA TRP A 31 -1.61 7.04 -0.05
C TRP A 31 -3.07 7.36 -0.34
N TYR A 32 -3.34 7.83 -1.55
CA TYR A 32 -4.68 8.07 -2.05
C TYR A 32 -4.98 7.17 -3.23
N SER A 33 -6.20 6.64 -3.26
CA SER A 33 -6.75 5.90 -4.38
C SER A 33 -7.80 6.76 -5.09
N PRO A 34 -7.58 7.16 -6.36
CA PRO A 34 -8.60 7.86 -7.13
C PRO A 34 -9.78 6.96 -7.51
N ILE A 35 -9.60 5.63 -7.49
CA ILE A 35 -10.64 4.65 -7.84
C ILE A 35 -11.68 4.54 -6.73
N THR A 36 -11.20 4.42 -5.48
CA THR A 36 -12.06 4.29 -4.29
C THR A 36 -12.30 5.62 -3.58
N ASN A 37 -11.62 6.69 -4.00
CA ASN A 37 -11.67 8.03 -3.42
C ASN A 37 -11.37 8.06 -1.90
N ILE A 38 -10.42 7.23 -1.46
CA ILE A 38 -10.02 7.16 -0.05
C ILE A 38 -8.52 7.37 0.13
N ASN A 39 -8.18 7.92 1.29
CA ASN A 39 -6.83 7.87 1.83
C ASN A 39 -6.65 6.61 2.67
N PHE A 40 -5.52 5.95 2.54
CA PHE A 40 -5.16 4.77 3.31
C PHE A 40 -3.66 4.77 3.66
N VAL A 41 -3.28 3.89 4.58
CA VAL A 41 -1.93 3.83 5.13
C VAL A 41 -1.16 2.67 4.53
N VAL A 42 0.08 2.92 4.13
CA VAL A 42 1.05 1.91 3.68
C VAL A 42 2.24 1.92 4.62
N ASP A 43 2.50 0.78 5.27
CA ASP A 43 3.63 0.58 6.18
C ASP A 43 4.94 0.43 5.38
N SER A 44 6.02 1.07 5.85
CA SER A 44 7.35 1.00 5.21
C SER A 44 7.93 -0.42 5.12
N LYS A 45 7.48 -1.31 6.01
CA LYS A 45 8.01 -2.66 6.20
C LYS A 45 6.91 -3.69 6.51
N ILE A 46 6.06 -3.94 5.52
CA ILE A 46 5.06 -5.02 5.55
C ILE A 46 5.79 -6.38 5.52
N LYS A 47 5.62 -7.18 6.56
CA LYS A 47 6.18 -8.56 6.67
C LYS A 47 5.16 -9.67 6.42
N SER A 48 3.87 -9.33 6.40
CA SER A 48 2.76 -10.28 6.32
C SER A 48 2.04 -10.14 4.98
N ARG A 49 1.77 -11.28 4.33
CA ARG A 49 0.95 -11.36 3.11
C ARG A 49 -0.48 -10.88 3.35
N HIS A 50 -1.01 -11.12 4.55
CA HIS A 50 -2.36 -10.66 4.91
C HIS A 50 -2.43 -9.12 4.92
N THR A 51 -1.45 -8.47 5.55
CA THR A 51 -1.36 -7.01 5.59
C THR A 51 -1.11 -6.44 4.19
N ALA A 52 -0.22 -7.05 3.40
CA ALA A 52 0.03 -6.64 2.01
C ALA A 52 -1.26 -6.65 1.17
N ASN A 53 -2.03 -7.75 1.22
CA ASN A 53 -3.30 -7.85 0.52
C ASN A 53 -4.36 -6.88 1.07
N GLY A 54 -4.38 -6.63 2.38
CA GLY A 54 -5.27 -5.64 2.99
C GLY A 54 -5.05 -4.24 2.41
N VAL A 55 -3.78 -3.83 2.28
CA VAL A 55 -3.40 -2.54 1.68
C VAL A 55 -3.80 -2.49 0.19
N LEU A 56 -3.54 -3.56 -0.57
CA LEU A 56 -3.93 -3.62 -1.98
C LEU A 56 -5.45 -3.48 -2.16
N LYS A 57 -6.24 -4.12 -1.28
CA LYS A 57 -7.71 -4.03 -1.31
C LYS A 57 -8.22 -2.60 -1.11
N GLN A 58 -7.55 -1.80 -0.28
CA GLN A 58 -7.89 -0.38 -0.10
C GLN A 58 -7.67 0.44 -1.38
N GLY A 59 -6.67 0.06 -2.18
CA GLY A 59 -6.41 0.59 -3.52
C GLY A 59 -7.23 -0.07 -4.65
N CYS A 60 -8.33 -0.76 -4.33
CA CYS A 60 -9.19 -1.47 -5.29
C CYS A 60 -8.54 -2.69 -5.99
N LEU A 61 -7.49 -3.27 -5.42
CA LEU A 61 -6.82 -4.46 -5.95
C LEU A 61 -7.22 -5.72 -5.16
N ASN A 62 -7.72 -6.75 -5.83
CA ASN A 62 -8.32 -7.92 -5.17
C ASN A 62 -7.37 -8.69 -4.26
N LYS A 63 -6.35 -9.35 -4.81
CA LYS A 63 -5.37 -10.15 -4.07
C LYS A 63 -4.17 -10.45 -4.96
N TYR A 64 -2.97 -10.31 -4.42
CA TYR A 64 -1.73 -10.55 -5.17
C TYR A 64 -0.73 -11.45 -4.42
N PHE A 65 -0.86 -11.58 -3.09
CA PHE A 65 0.06 -12.33 -2.21
C PHE A 65 -0.61 -13.48 -1.45
#